data_AF-A0A168NQY1-F1
#
_entry.id   AF-A0A168NQY1-F1
#
_cell.length_a   1.000
_cell.length_b   1.000
_cell.length_c   1.000
_cell.angle_alpha   90.00
_cell.angle_beta   90.00
_cell.angle_gamma   90.00
#
_symmetry.space_group_name_H-M   'P 1'
#
loop_
_entity.id
_entity.type
_entity.pdbx_description
1 polymer ?
#
loop_
_entity_poly.entity_id
_entity_poly.type
_entity_poly.pdbx_seq_one_letter_code
_entity_poly.pdbx_strand_id
1 'polypeptide(L)'
;MVEFQRRQETILAVGWAQLGESHFPYSVQYFQTVRRVARVLAFGPRSAALRNMVASRWGGDGRASFLTPTSEVEALDANDRYRLFDLVSRTMRAWPDRFIAAASAARLWQSWALRDGPAPPFVYADIVSQHLTRPAYRPSIEEVEGAAEYLRRRKPDFTCHDLIRLVGDSENVATVFGQERRRRRRLLMAAMRRSLI
;
A
#
# COMPACT_ATOMS: atom_id res chain seq x y z
N MET A 1 25.37 -12.87 -3.55
CA MET A 1 24.72 -14.19 -3.39
C MET A 1 25.38 -15.09 -2.36
N VAL A 2 26.68 -15.39 -2.44
CA VAL A 2 27.36 -16.30 -1.47
C VAL A 2 27.25 -15.81 -0.01
N GLU A 3 27.46 -14.52 0.24
CA GLU A 3 27.29 -13.95 1.59
C GLU A 3 25.87 -14.09 2.13
N PHE A 4 24.87 -13.95 1.25
CA PHE A 4 23.47 -14.10 1.63
C PHE A 4 23.16 -15.53 2.05
N GLN A 5 23.64 -16.51 1.28
CA GLN A 5 23.52 -17.94 1.60
C GLN A 5 24.20 -18.29 2.93
N ARG A 6 25.46 -17.88 3.12
CA ARG A 6 26.20 -18.11 4.38
C ARG A 6 25.45 -17.52 5.59
N ARG A 7 24.84 -16.34 5.43
CA ARG A 7 24.01 -15.74 6.47
C ARG A 7 22.77 -16.59 6.77
N GLN A 8 22.10 -17.16 5.77
CA GLN A 8 20.95 -18.05 5.97
C GLN A 8 21.36 -19.27 6.81
N GLU A 9 22.48 -19.91 6.45
CA GLU A 9 23.01 -21.09 7.14
C GLU A 9 23.36 -20.77 8.59
N THR A 10 23.98 -19.60 8.83
CA THR A 10 24.28 -19.13 10.19
C THR A 10 23.01 -18.93 11.01
N ILE A 11 22.00 -18.24 10.45
CA ILE A 11 20.70 -18.01 11.11
C ILE A 11 20.00 -19.33 11.44
N LEU A 12 20.06 -20.30 10.51
CA LEU A 12 19.49 -21.61 10.73
C LEU A 12 20.19 -22.34 11.89
N ALA A 13 21.52 -22.27 11.95
CA ALA A 13 22.33 -22.91 12.98
C ALA A 13 22.13 -22.29 14.38
N VAL A 14 22.06 -20.96 14.48
CA VAL A 14 21.86 -20.28 15.78
C VAL A 14 20.40 -20.25 16.23
N GLY A 15 19.45 -20.46 15.31
CA GLY A 15 18.02 -20.57 15.60
C GLY A 15 17.27 -19.23 15.69
N TRP A 16 17.94 -18.09 15.51
CA TRP A 16 17.35 -16.75 15.56
C TRP A 16 18.04 -15.81 14.54
N ALA A 17 17.46 -14.65 14.29
CA ALA A 17 18.07 -13.64 13.42
C ALA A 17 17.85 -12.22 13.94
N GLN A 18 18.74 -11.33 13.55
CA GLN A 18 18.56 -9.88 13.67
C GLN A 18 18.93 -9.20 12.36
N LEU A 19 18.02 -8.37 11.86
CA LEU A 19 18.21 -7.55 10.66
C LEU A 19 17.86 -6.10 10.99
N GLY A 20 18.86 -5.22 11.05
CA GLY A 20 18.64 -3.85 11.51
C GLY A 20 18.01 -3.86 12.91
N GLU A 21 16.89 -3.16 13.05
CA GLU A 21 16.11 -3.11 14.30
C GLU A 21 15.12 -4.28 14.44
N SER A 22 14.89 -5.06 13.37
CA SER A 22 13.98 -6.22 13.42
C SER A 22 14.66 -7.42 14.09
N HIS A 23 14.05 -7.88 15.19
CA HIS A 23 14.45 -9.10 15.89
C HIS A 23 13.55 -10.28 15.50
N PHE A 24 14.16 -11.43 15.21
CA PHE A 24 13.47 -12.67 14.88
C PHE A 24 13.86 -13.73 15.91
N PRO A 25 13.07 -13.90 16.99
CA PRO A 25 13.37 -14.85 18.07
C PRO A 25 13.51 -16.30 17.58
N TYR A 26 12.83 -16.63 16.47
CA TYR A 26 12.88 -17.94 15.84
C TYR A 26 13.22 -17.79 14.36
N SER A 27 14.20 -18.54 13.88
CA SER A 27 14.68 -18.54 12.50
C SER A 27 13.55 -18.81 11.49
N VAL A 28 12.52 -19.57 11.87
CA VAL A 28 11.33 -19.80 11.04
C VAL A 28 10.63 -18.49 10.66
N GLN A 29 10.53 -17.51 11.56
CA GLN A 29 9.89 -16.21 11.28
C GLN A 29 10.71 -15.40 10.26
N TYR A 30 12.04 -15.51 10.36
CA TYR A 30 12.96 -14.92 9.39
C TYR A 30 12.77 -15.54 8.00
N PHE A 31 12.76 -16.87 7.89
CA PHE A 31 12.58 -17.55 6.60
C PHE A 31 11.19 -17.33 6.01
N GLN A 32 10.16 -17.28 6.85
CA GLN A 32 8.81 -16.88 6.43
C GLN A 32 8.79 -15.45 5.85
N THR A 33 9.53 -14.51 6.46
CA THR A 33 9.66 -13.13 5.97
C THR A 33 10.43 -13.09 4.65
N VAL A 34 11.55 -13.79 4.52
CA VAL A 34 12.32 -13.92 3.27
C VAL A 34 11.45 -14.50 2.16
N ARG A 35 10.72 -15.58 2.44
CA ARG A 35 9.78 -16.19 1.50
C ARG A 35 8.69 -15.21 1.08
N ARG A 36 8.15 -14.42 2.02
CA ARG A 36 7.13 -13.42 1.72
C ARG A 36 7.65 -12.33 0.80
N VAL A 37 8.85 -11.80 1.08
CA VAL A 37 9.52 -10.81 0.22
C VAL A 37 9.77 -11.39 -1.17
N ALA A 38 10.22 -12.65 -1.26
CA ALA A 38 10.42 -13.33 -2.54
C ALA A 38 9.11 -13.45 -3.34
N ARG A 39 8.00 -13.86 -2.70
CA ARG A 39 6.68 -13.94 -3.36
C ARG A 39 6.23 -12.60 -3.92
N VAL A 40 6.38 -11.54 -3.13
CA VAL A 40 5.96 -10.18 -3.48
C VAL A 40 6.81 -9.60 -4.62
N LEU A 41 8.10 -9.93 -4.66
CA LEU A 41 8.98 -9.60 -5.78
C LEU A 41 8.68 -10.44 -7.03
N ALA A 42 8.25 -11.70 -6.87
CA ALA A 42 8.02 -12.60 -7.99
C ALA A 42 6.66 -12.34 -8.68
N PHE A 43 5.58 -12.32 -7.90
CA PHE A 43 4.23 -12.52 -8.40
C PHE A 43 3.30 -11.32 -8.17
N GLY A 44 2.30 -11.21 -9.05
CA GLY A 44 1.26 -10.19 -8.97
C GLY A 44 1.47 -9.00 -9.92
N PRO A 45 0.41 -8.21 -10.14
CA PRO A 45 0.36 -7.21 -11.21
C PRO A 45 1.34 -6.04 -11.02
N ARG A 46 1.88 -5.86 -9.80
CA ARG A 46 2.82 -4.78 -9.48
C ARG A 46 4.22 -5.27 -9.09
N SER A 47 4.48 -6.58 -9.18
CA SER A 47 5.78 -7.14 -8.84
C SER A 47 6.89 -6.63 -9.77
N ALA A 48 6.58 -6.47 -11.06
CA ALA A 48 7.52 -5.88 -12.04
C ALA A 48 7.96 -4.47 -11.64
N ALA A 49 7.03 -3.61 -11.21
CA ALA A 49 7.35 -2.27 -10.72
C ALA A 49 8.25 -2.32 -9.49
N LEU A 50 7.97 -3.21 -8.54
CA LEU A 50 8.80 -3.41 -7.35
C LEU A 50 10.23 -3.86 -7.72
N ARG A 51 10.36 -4.89 -8.56
CA ARG A 51 11.65 -5.39 -9.03
C ARG A 51 12.46 -4.31 -9.72
N ASN A 52 11.82 -3.52 -10.58
CA ASN A 52 12.45 -2.38 -11.22
C ASN A 52 12.96 -1.34 -10.21
N MET A 53 12.22 -1.07 -9.13
CA MET A 53 12.68 -0.14 -8.09
C MET A 53 13.84 -0.69 -7.27
N VAL A 54 13.84 -1.98 -6.96
CA VAL A 54 14.98 -2.64 -6.30
C VAL A 54 16.20 -2.60 -7.21
N ALA A 55 16.03 -2.98 -8.47
CA ALA A 55 17.11 -3.06 -9.45
C ALA A 55 17.71 -1.70 -9.77
N SER A 56 16.90 -0.66 -9.93
CA SER A 56 17.39 0.69 -10.23
C SER A 56 18.19 1.31 -9.08
N ARG A 57 17.86 0.98 -7.83
CA ARG A 57 18.51 1.56 -6.65
C ARG A 57 19.69 0.76 -6.13
N TRP A 58 19.64 -0.57 -6.22
CA TRP A 58 20.63 -1.45 -5.59
C TRP A 58 21.22 -2.50 -6.55
N GLY A 59 20.81 -2.50 -7.82
CA GLY A 59 21.27 -3.41 -8.85
C GLY A 59 20.43 -4.68 -8.96
N GLY A 60 20.74 -5.47 -10.00
CA GLY A 60 20.06 -6.73 -10.30
C GLY A 60 19.22 -6.71 -11.56
N ASP A 61 18.46 -7.77 -11.73
CA ASP A 61 17.61 -7.93 -12.89
C ASP A 61 16.14 -7.59 -12.58
N GLY A 62 15.79 -6.32 -12.74
CA GLY A 62 14.41 -5.85 -12.60
C GLY A 62 13.46 -6.35 -13.67
N ARG A 63 14.01 -6.74 -14.84
CA ARG A 63 13.24 -7.18 -16.02
C ARG A 63 12.90 -8.67 -15.98
N ALA A 64 13.41 -9.39 -14.98
CA ALA A 64 13.04 -10.78 -14.76
C ALA A 64 11.52 -10.93 -14.74
N SER A 65 11.02 -11.91 -15.48
CA SER A 65 9.61 -12.32 -15.45
C SER A 65 9.59 -13.74 -14.92
N PHE A 66 8.82 -13.96 -13.88
CA PHE A 66 8.73 -15.24 -13.18
C PHE A 66 7.38 -15.84 -13.51
N LEU A 67 7.37 -16.93 -14.27
CA LEU A 67 6.15 -17.60 -14.72
C LEU A 67 6.12 -19.01 -14.14
N THR A 68 5.13 -19.29 -13.30
CA THR A 68 4.86 -20.64 -12.79
C THR A 68 3.35 -20.88 -12.75
N PRO A 69 2.88 -22.13 -12.94
CA PRO A 69 1.45 -22.46 -12.86
C PRO A 69 0.85 -22.20 -11.48
N THR A 70 1.64 -22.36 -10.42
CA THR A 70 1.17 -22.31 -9.03
C THR A 70 1.43 -20.97 -8.34
N SER A 71 2.19 -20.05 -8.96
CA SER A 71 2.67 -18.83 -8.29
C SER A 71 3.40 -19.12 -6.97
N GLU A 72 4.08 -20.26 -6.88
CA GLU A 72 4.95 -20.62 -5.76
C GLU A 72 6.41 -20.38 -6.13
N VAL A 73 7.18 -19.85 -5.18
CA VAL A 73 8.61 -19.52 -5.39
C VAL A 73 9.42 -20.80 -5.57
N GLU A 74 9.03 -21.85 -4.88
CA GLU A 74 9.66 -23.17 -4.90
C GLU A 74 9.48 -23.88 -6.25
N ALA A 75 8.44 -23.50 -7.02
CA ALA A 75 8.14 -24.06 -8.33
C ALA A 75 8.93 -23.40 -9.47
N LEU A 76 9.69 -22.33 -9.20
CA LEU A 76 10.56 -21.69 -10.18
C LEU A 76 11.73 -22.62 -10.55
N ASP A 77 12.25 -22.50 -11.76
CA ASP A 77 13.48 -23.19 -12.14
C ASP A 77 14.70 -22.63 -11.39
N ALA A 78 15.86 -23.27 -11.54
CA ALA A 78 17.06 -22.88 -10.82
C ALA A 78 17.55 -21.46 -11.20
N ASN A 79 17.43 -21.08 -12.47
CA ASN A 79 17.91 -19.79 -12.97
C ASN A 79 16.99 -18.64 -12.51
N ASP A 80 15.68 -18.84 -12.57
CA ASP A 80 14.70 -17.89 -12.08
C ASP A 80 14.74 -17.76 -10.56
N ARG A 81 14.95 -18.87 -9.82
CA ARG A 81 15.23 -18.79 -8.38
C ARG A 81 16.49 -17.97 -8.11
N TYR A 82 17.57 -18.21 -8.85
CA TYR A 82 18.80 -17.44 -8.69
C TYR A 82 18.56 -15.93 -8.89
N ARG A 83 17.91 -15.54 -9.99
CA ARG A 83 17.58 -14.14 -10.31
C ARG A 83 16.68 -13.50 -9.26
N LEU A 84 15.66 -14.24 -8.79
CA LEU A 84 14.78 -13.77 -7.73
C LEU A 84 15.55 -13.57 -6.42
N PHE A 85 16.34 -14.56 -6.00
CA PHE A 85 17.07 -14.48 -4.73
C PHE A 85 18.21 -13.47 -4.77
N ASP A 86 18.75 -13.12 -5.94
CA ASP A 86 19.64 -11.98 -6.11
C ASP A 86 18.95 -10.66 -5.72
N LEU A 87 17.71 -10.43 -6.19
CA LEU A 87 16.90 -9.27 -5.77
C LEU A 87 16.50 -9.33 -4.29
N VAL A 88 16.11 -10.50 -3.79
CA VAL A 88 15.76 -10.70 -2.37
C VAL A 88 16.96 -10.37 -1.49
N SER A 89 18.15 -10.87 -1.83
CA SER A 89 19.36 -10.63 -1.03
C SER A 89 19.67 -9.14 -0.88
N ARG A 90 19.49 -8.36 -1.96
CA ARG A 90 19.69 -6.90 -1.94
C ARG A 90 18.64 -6.18 -1.12
N THR A 91 17.39 -6.64 -1.20
CA THR A 91 16.26 -6.10 -0.44
C THR A 91 16.46 -6.36 1.06
N MET A 92 16.85 -7.60 1.42
CA MET A 92 17.04 -8.02 2.81
C MET A 92 18.33 -7.46 3.45
N ARG A 93 19.27 -6.92 2.66
CA ARG A 93 20.57 -6.44 3.16
C ARG A 93 20.44 -5.32 4.20
N ALA A 94 19.52 -4.39 3.98
CA ALA A 94 19.15 -3.33 4.92
C ALA A 94 17.64 -3.37 5.10
N TRP A 95 17.17 -4.50 5.64
CA TRP A 95 15.80 -4.68 6.06
C TRP A 95 15.52 -3.84 7.31
N PRO A 96 14.34 -3.19 7.42
CA PRO A 96 13.23 -3.14 6.45
C PRO A 96 13.35 -2.04 5.38
N ASP A 97 14.28 -1.10 5.55
CA ASP A 97 14.32 0.18 4.82
C ASP A 97 14.28 0.04 3.30
N ARG A 98 15.07 -0.89 2.73
CA ARG A 98 15.12 -1.07 1.27
C ARG A 98 13.81 -1.59 0.71
N PHE A 99 13.15 -2.48 1.44
CA PHE A 99 11.84 -2.98 1.03
C PHE A 99 10.81 -1.85 1.04
N ILE A 100 10.74 -1.08 2.12
CA ILE A 100 9.82 0.06 2.25
C ILE A 100 10.08 1.11 1.18
N ALA A 101 11.34 1.50 0.99
CA ALA A 101 11.71 2.53 0.02
C ALA A 101 11.34 2.13 -1.41
N ALA A 102 11.51 0.86 -1.79
CA ALA A 102 11.12 0.37 -3.11
C ALA A 102 9.60 0.20 -3.25
N ALA A 103 8.92 -0.32 -2.22
CA ALA A 103 7.47 -0.47 -2.21
C ALA A 103 6.76 0.88 -2.33
N SER A 104 7.16 1.87 -1.53
CA SER A 104 6.61 3.24 -1.60
C SER A 104 6.88 3.89 -2.96
N ALA A 105 8.09 3.75 -3.50
CA ALA A 105 8.43 4.28 -4.83
C ALA A 105 7.61 3.62 -5.95
N ALA A 106 7.30 2.33 -5.82
CA ALA A 106 6.42 1.59 -6.73
C ALA A 106 4.92 1.78 -6.43
N ARG A 107 4.54 2.68 -5.51
CA ARG A 107 3.16 2.94 -5.06
C ARG A 107 2.45 1.66 -4.57
N LEU A 108 3.19 0.82 -3.88
CA LEU A 108 2.71 -0.40 -3.25
C LEU A 108 2.38 -0.12 -1.79
N TRP A 109 1.14 -0.38 -1.42
CA TRP A 109 0.60 -0.11 -0.10
C TRP A 109 0.27 -1.41 0.61
N GLN A 110 -0.04 -1.33 1.90
CA GLN A 110 -0.34 -2.45 2.77
C GLN A 110 -1.33 -3.45 2.15
N SER A 111 -2.42 -2.96 1.56
CA SER A 111 -3.45 -3.83 0.95
C SER A 111 -2.91 -4.74 -0.13
N TRP A 112 -1.90 -4.29 -0.87
CA TRP A 112 -1.23 -5.11 -1.87
C TRP A 112 -0.17 -6.02 -1.23
N ALA A 113 0.66 -5.49 -0.35
CA ALA A 113 1.75 -6.22 0.31
C ALA A 113 1.25 -7.41 1.17
N LEU A 114 0.03 -7.33 1.69
CA LEU A 114 -0.61 -8.38 2.51
C LEU A 114 -1.54 -9.31 1.72
N ARG A 115 -1.81 -9.06 0.43
CA ARG A 115 -2.83 -9.75 -0.38
C ARG A 115 -2.71 -11.28 -0.44
N ASP A 116 -1.50 -11.81 -0.59
CA ASP A 116 -1.31 -13.21 -1.03
C ASP A 116 -1.30 -14.24 0.12
N GLY A 117 -2.23 -14.15 1.08
CA GLY A 117 -2.40 -15.19 2.12
C GLY A 117 -3.19 -14.72 3.35
N PRO A 118 -3.88 -15.64 4.06
CA PRO A 118 -4.73 -15.30 5.19
C PRO A 118 -3.96 -14.79 6.42
N ALA A 119 -2.67 -15.15 6.55
CA ALA A 119 -1.82 -14.76 7.68
C ALA A 119 -0.38 -14.48 7.21
N PRO A 120 -0.03 -13.22 6.88
CA PRO A 120 1.36 -12.85 6.62
C PRO A 120 2.22 -13.01 7.90
N PRO A 121 3.53 -13.29 7.76
CA PRO A 121 4.41 -13.43 8.93
C PRO A 121 4.40 -12.16 9.77
N PHE A 122 4.35 -12.29 11.11
CA PHE A 122 4.16 -11.16 12.02
C PHE A 122 5.13 -10.00 11.74
N VAL A 123 6.44 -10.26 11.70
CA VAL A 123 7.46 -9.22 11.47
C VAL A 123 7.26 -8.52 10.12
N TYR A 124 6.91 -9.27 9.08
CA TYR A 124 6.60 -8.67 7.77
C TYR A 124 5.33 -7.81 7.84
N ALA A 125 4.27 -8.32 8.46
CA ALA A 125 2.97 -7.65 8.55
C ALA A 125 3.06 -6.35 9.36
N ASP A 126 3.82 -6.37 10.45
CA ASP A 126 4.08 -5.24 11.34
C ASP A 126 4.85 -4.12 10.61
N ILE A 127 5.95 -4.47 9.93
CA ILE A 127 6.69 -3.51 9.09
C ILE A 127 5.81 -2.90 8.00
N VAL A 128 5.00 -3.72 7.33
CA VAL A 128 4.10 -3.25 6.27
C VAL A 128 2.99 -2.35 6.83
N SER A 129 2.42 -2.65 7.99
CA SER A 129 1.37 -1.83 8.61
C SER A 129 1.93 -0.50 9.13
N GLN A 130 3.15 -0.48 9.67
CA GLN A 130 3.76 0.75 10.17
C GLN A 130 4.15 1.71 9.03
N HIS A 131 4.64 1.18 7.91
CA HIS A 131 5.27 2.03 6.88
C HIS A 131 4.50 2.14 5.55
N LEU A 132 3.64 1.17 5.22
CA LEU A 132 2.93 1.14 3.94
C LEU A 132 1.40 1.29 4.08
N THR A 133 0.91 1.66 5.26
CA THR A 133 -0.47 2.08 5.44
C THR A 133 -0.69 3.37 4.67
N ARG A 134 -1.65 3.37 3.73
CA ARG A 134 -2.10 4.63 3.13
C ARG A 134 -2.71 5.47 4.24
N PRO A 135 -2.38 6.77 4.35
CA PRO A 135 -3.21 7.66 5.14
C PRO A 135 -4.64 7.52 4.62
N ALA A 136 -5.59 7.29 5.54
CA ALA A 136 -7.00 7.17 5.19
C ALA A 136 -7.37 8.39 4.33
N TYR A 137 -7.98 8.16 3.16
CA TYR A 137 -8.41 9.25 2.29
C TYR A 137 -9.35 10.14 3.10
N ARG A 138 -8.95 11.39 3.30
CA ARG A 138 -9.73 12.44 3.92
C ARG A 138 -9.85 13.56 2.89
N PRO A 139 -11.03 13.78 2.29
CA PRO A 139 -11.17 14.77 1.24
C PRO A 139 -10.85 16.17 1.78
N SER A 140 -10.11 16.95 1.00
CA SER A 140 -9.80 18.33 1.35
C SER A 140 -11.06 19.19 1.31
N ILE A 141 -11.04 20.36 1.96
CA ILE A 141 -12.19 21.27 1.91
C ILE A 141 -12.50 21.70 0.46
N GLU A 142 -11.46 21.89 -0.36
CA GLU A 142 -11.57 22.24 -1.78
C GLU A 142 -12.23 21.12 -2.60
N GLU A 143 -11.86 19.84 -2.35
CA GLU A 143 -12.50 18.69 -3.00
C GLU A 143 -13.98 18.60 -2.63
N VAL A 144 -14.33 18.82 -1.36
CA VAL A 144 -15.71 18.80 -0.88
C VAL A 144 -16.51 19.97 -1.47
N GLU A 145 -15.94 21.16 -1.56
CA GLU A 145 -16.57 22.34 -2.17
C GLU A 145 -16.82 22.12 -3.66
N GLY A 146 -15.85 21.59 -4.39
CA GLY A 146 -15.99 21.22 -5.80
C GLY A 146 -17.07 20.15 -6.01
N ALA A 147 -17.12 19.13 -5.14
CA ALA A 147 -18.16 18.11 -5.15
C ALA A 147 -19.56 18.71 -4.86
N ALA A 148 -19.66 19.64 -3.91
CA ALA A 148 -20.91 20.34 -3.61
C ALA A 148 -21.36 21.23 -4.77
N GLU A 149 -20.43 21.88 -5.47
CA GLU A 149 -20.75 22.67 -6.66
C GLU A 149 -21.24 21.78 -7.82
N TYR A 150 -20.58 20.65 -8.05
CA TYR A 150 -21.02 19.65 -9.02
C TYR A 150 -22.45 19.17 -8.71
N LEU A 151 -22.72 18.79 -7.46
CA LEU A 151 -24.06 18.36 -7.03
C LEU A 151 -25.08 19.47 -7.15
N ARG A 152 -24.73 20.73 -6.84
CA ARG A 152 -25.63 21.87 -7.02
C ARG A 152 -26.11 22.03 -8.46
N ARG A 153 -25.26 21.76 -9.44
CA ARG A 153 -25.60 21.83 -10.87
C ARG A 153 -26.44 20.64 -11.33
N ARG A 154 -26.22 19.44 -10.78
CA ARG A 154 -26.83 18.16 -11.22
C ARG A 154 -28.07 17.75 -10.43
N LYS A 155 -28.12 18.10 -9.14
CA LYS A 155 -29.16 17.73 -8.16
C LYS A 155 -29.32 18.89 -7.16
N PRO A 156 -30.10 19.94 -7.48
CA PRO A 156 -30.21 21.17 -6.68
C PRO A 156 -30.62 20.94 -5.21
N ASP A 157 -31.33 19.85 -4.95
CA ASP A 157 -31.85 19.41 -3.67
C ASP A 157 -30.97 18.34 -2.98
N PHE A 158 -29.72 18.13 -3.43
CA PHE A 158 -28.83 17.11 -2.88
C PHE A 158 -28.74 17.14 -1.35
N THR A 159 -28.56 15.96 -0.76
CA THR A 159 -28.48 15.71 0.68
C THR A 159 -27.04 15.56 1.15
N CYS A 160 -26.82 15.57 2.46
CA CYS A 160 -25.49 15.28 3.04
C CYS A 160 -24.99 13.91 2.59
N HIS A 161 -25.90 12.93 2.52
CA HIS A 161 -25.58 11.58 2.06
C HIS A 161 -25.13 11.54 0.60
N ASP A 162 -25.71 12.36 -0.29
CA ASP A 162 -25.25 12.46 -1.68
C ASP A 162 -23.81 13.00 -1.76
N LEU A 163 -23.46 13.94 -0.88
CA LEU A 163 -22.11 14.50 -0.80
C LEU A 163 -21.12 13.48 -0.23
N ILE A 164 -21.45 12.79 0.87
CA ILE A 164 -20.66 11.68 1.43
C ILE A 164 -20.45 10.57 0.39
N ARG A 165 -21.49 10.21 -0.35
CA ARG A 165 -21.42 9.17 -1.39
C ARG A 165 -20.48 9.56 -2.53
N LEU A 166 -20.36 10.85 -2.83
CA LEU A 166 -19.52 11.35 -3.92
C LEU A 166 -18.05 11.49 -3.52
N VAL A 167 -17.78 12.00 -2.32
CA VAL A 167 -16.42 12.44 -1.91
C VAL A 167 -15.88 11.70 -0.68
N GLY A 168 -16.65 10.79 -0.08
CA GLY A 168 -16.30 10.13 1.18
C GLY A 168 -16.66 10.96 2.41
N ASP A 169 -16.68 10.30 3.58
CA ASP A 169 -17.06 10.94 4.84
C ASP A 169 -15.89 11.69 5.48
N SER A 170 -16.16 12.89 5.99
CA SER A 170 -15.19 13.70 6.75
C SER A 170 -15.85 14.90 7.44
N GLU A 171 -15.14 15.52 8.38
CA GLU A 171 -15.56 16.78 9.02
C GLU A 171 -15.75 17.92 8.01
N ASN A 172 -15.00 17.92 6.90
CA ASN A 172 -15.14 18.90 5.82
C ASN A 172 -16.51 18.79 5.14
N VAL A 173 -17.06 17.58 4.99
CA VAL A 173 -18.40 17.35 4.45
C VAL A 173 -19.47 17.98 5.33
N ALA A 174 -19.40 17.76 6.64
CA ALA A 174 -20.32 18.37 7.60
C ALA A 174 -20.28 19.90 7.52
N THR A 175 -19.07 20.46 7.41
CA THR A 175 -18.84 21.90 7.29
C THR A 175 -19.47 22.48 6.03
N VAL A 176 -19.14 21.95 4.85
CA VAL A 176 -19.64 22.44 3.56
C VAL A 176 -21.15 22.23 3.43
N PHE A 177 -21.69 21.09 3.86
CA PHE A 177 -23.13 20.86 3.83
C PHE A 177 -23.89 21.80 4.77
N GLY A 178 -23.32 22.13 5.93
CA GLY A 178 -23.85 23.13 6.85
C GLY A 178 -23.92 24.53 6.24
N GLN A 179 -22.96 24.90 5.40
CA GLN A 179 -23.00 26.15 4.62
C GLN A 179 -24.09 26.10 3.54
N GLU A 180 -24.23 24.99 2.83
CA GLU A 180 -25.28 24.83 1.80
C GLU A 180 -26.70 24.91 2.40
N ARG A 181 -26.94 24.31 3.58
CA ARG A 181 -28.24 24.45 4.28
C ARG A 181 -28.55 25.92 4.62
N ARG A 182 -27.55 26.68 5.07
CA ARG A 182 -27.70 28.11 5.35
C ARG A 182 -27.99 28.90 4.08
N ARG A 183 -27.30 28.59 2.98
CA ARG A 183 -27.52 29.18 1.65
C ARG A 183 -28.95 28.94 1.15
N ARG A 184 -29.44 27.70 1.19
CA ARG A 184 -30.81 27.35 0.78
C ARG A 184 -31.88 28.10 1.58
N ARG A 185 -31.71 28.20 2.91
CA ARG A 185 -32.60 28.98 3.77
C ARG A 185 -32.66 30.46 3.38
N ARG A 186 -31.51 31.08 3.09
CA ARG A 186 -31.45 32.49 2.66
C ARG A 186 -32.17 32.70 1.32
N LEU A 187 -31.98 31.78 0.36
CA LEU A 187 -32.65 31.85 -0.95
C LEU A 187 -34.18 31.71 -0.82
N LEU A 188 -34.66 30.78 0.02
CA LEU A 188 -36.08 30.63 0.33
C LEU A 188 -36.69 31.89 0.94
N MET A 189 -36.03 32.48 1.94
CA MET A 189 -36.48 33.73 2.58
C MET A 189 -36.51 34.91 1.60
N ALA A 190 -35.52 35.01 0.70
CA ALA A 190 -35.48 36.03 -0.32
C ALA A 190 -36.60 35.85 -1.37
N ALA A 191 -36.89 34.61 -1.76
CA ALA A 191 -37.99 34.30 -2.68
C ALA A 191 -39.34 34.67 -2.06
N MET A 192 -39.61 34.27 -0.81
CA MET A 192 -40.86 34.60 -0.11
C MET A 192 -41.09 36.11 0.04
N ARG A 193 -40.02 36.88 0.29
CA ARG A 193 -40.12 38.35 0.38
C ARG A 193 -40.44 39.01 -0.97
N ARG A 194 -40.00 38.44 -2.09
CA ARG A 194 -40.32 38.95 -3.44
C ARG A 194 -41.73 38.61 -3.90
N SER A 195 -42.38 37.62 -3.29
CA SER A 195 -43.75 37.20 -3.62
C SER A 195 -44.85 37.99 -2.88
N LEU A 196 -44.46 38.86 -1.95
CA LEU A 196 -45.36 39.68 -1.12
C LEU A 196 -45.42 41.16 -1.55
N ILE A 197 -44.79 41.50 -2.68
CA ILE A 197 -44.78 42.82 -3.34
C ILE A 197 -45.38 42.63 -4.72
#